data_AF-A0A848UFA7-F1
#
_entry.id   AF-A0A848UFA7-F1
#
_cell.length_a   1.000
_cell.length_b   1.000
_cell.length_c   1.000
_cell.angle_alpha   90.00
_cell.angle_beta   90.00
_cell.angle_gamma   90.00
#
_symmetry.space_group_name_H-M   'P 1'
#
loop_
_entity.id
_entity.type
_entity.pdbx_description
1 polymer ?
#
loop_
_entity_poly.entity_id
_entity_poly.type
_entity_poly.pdbx_seq_one_letter_code
_entity_poly.pdbx_strand_id
1 'polypeptide(L)'
;MTAKTTMTGAQALIKALEMEQVDVMFGLPGGCILPAYDPLLESSIRHVLVRHEQGAGHMAEGYAHVTGRPGVAMVTSGPAATNMVTPLMDAYMDSIPMVVITGQVATKAIGSDAFQECDTVGITRSCTKHNELVLSADEIPMAVRQAFHIATTGRPGHTLVDIPKDALVNEMDWYWPTDDEVLDSLPGYRPNTKGHPKMIKQAARMILESERPIIYAGGGILKARAAEALRELVELVDAYVVTTLMARGAFPDDHPNCLGMPGMHGNATAVTSMQKSDLLVALGARFDDRITGKVDAFAPEAKIIHVDIDPAEQGKVRRPDVPIVGDANSVIIAIIDEIKALLASGVTQADTSAWKSRVSGWREQFPLTYDMSEPGAALKPQYCIEQLNQLAPEGTIVAS
;
A
#
# COMPACT_ATOMS: atom_id res chain seq x y z
N MET A 1 9.12 -33.11 -28.52
CA MET A 1 9.29 -31.69 -28.87
C MET A 1 7.90 -31.09 -28.92
N THR A 2 7.48 -30.42 -27.86
CA THR A 2 6.25 -29.60 -27.89
C THR A 2 6.47 -28.50 -28.92
N ALA A 3 5.53 -28.31 -29.84
CA ALA A 3 5.61 -27.27 -30.85
C ALA A 3 5.71 -25.92 -30.14
N LYS A 4 6.72 -25.11 -30.51
CA LYS A 4 6.84 -23.75 -29.99
C LYS A 4 5.69 -22.92 -30.56
N THR A 5 4.96 -22.23 -29.70
CA THR A 5 3.90 -21.31 -30.13
C THR A 5 4.55 -19.96 -30.44
N THR A 6 4.71 -19.63 -31.72
CA THR A 6 5.16 -18.30 -32.15
C THR A 6 3.99 -17.31 -32.11
N MET A 7 4.23 -16.10 -31.59
CA MET A 7 3.25 -15.02 -31.51
C MET A 7 3.94 -13.64 -31.53
N THR A 8 3.18 -12.57 -31.76
CA THR A 8 3.73 -11.20 -31.67
C THR A 8 3.97 -10.79 -30.21
N GLY A 9 4.86 -9.82 -29.99
CA GLY A 9 5.06 -9.25 -28.65
C GLY A 9 3.78 -8.68 -28.02
N ALA A 10 2.87 -8.13 -28.83
CA ALA A 10 1.56 -7.66 -28.40
C ALA A 10 0.67 -8.81 -27.88
N GLN A 11 0.65 -9.93 -28.60
CA GLN A 11 -0.06 -11.15 -28.14
C GLN A 11 0.58 -11.69 -26.85
N ALA A 12 1.91 -11.68 -26.78
CA ALA A 12 2.65 -12.09 -25.60
C ALA A 12 2.35 -11.19 -24.39
N LEU A 13 2.27 -9.87 -24.57
CA LEU A 13 1.92 -8.92 -23.51
C LEU A 13 0.53 -9.21 -22.93
N ILE A 14 -0.49 -9.30 -23.78
CA ILE A 14 -1.86 -9.55 -23.31
C ILE A 14 -1.96 -10.92 -22.62
N LYS A 15 -1.34 -11.95 -23.22
CA LYS A 15 -1.27 -13.28 -22.61
C LYS A 15 -0.51 -13.29 -21.28
N ALA A 16 0.55 -12.50 -21.15
CA ALA A 16 1.29 -12.34 -19.90
C ALA A 16 0.40 -11.75 -18.80
N LEU A 17 -0.40 -10.73 -19.13
CA LEU A 17 -1.36 -10.14 -18.18
C LEU A 17 -2.44 -11.15 -17.78
N GLU A 18 -2.94 -11.96 -18.72
CA GLU A 18 -3.88 -13.05 -18.39
C GLU A 18 -3.26 -14.09 -17.45
N MET A 19 -1.97 -14.42 -17.64
CA MET A 19 -1.24 -15.35 -16.79
C MET A 19 -0.94 -14.77 -15.40
N GLU A 20 -0.82 -13.44 -15.28
CA GLU A 20 -0.87 -12.69 -14.01
C GLU A 20 -2.30 -12.56 -13.43
N GLN A 21 -3.27 -13.21 -14.08
CA GLN A 21 -4.68 -13.25 -13.70
C GLN A 21 -5.35 -11.87 -13.74
N VAL A 22 -4.84 -10.93 -14.52
CA VAL A 22 -5.48 -9.62 -14.71
C VAL A 22 -6.88 -9.84 -15.28
N ASP A 23 -7.87 -9.22 -14.65
CA ASP A 23 -9.30 -9.30 -15.00
C ASP A 23 -9.83 -7.94 -15.48
N VAL A 24 -9.28 -6.84 -14.98
CA VAL A 24 -9.65 -5.47 -15.34
C VAL A 24 -8.40 -4.65 -15.64
N MET A 25 -8.42 -3.91 -16.73
CA MET A 25 -7.36 -2.98 -17.12
C MET A 25 -7.97 -1.64 -17.53
N PHE A 26 -7.32 -0.55 -17.13
CA PHE A 26 -7.76 0.82 -17.43
C PHE A 26 -6.85 1.44 -18.47
N GLY A 27 -7.37 2.11 -19.49
CA GLY A 27 -6.47 2.67 -20.49
C GLY A 27 -7.10 3.53 -21.56
N LEU A 28 -6.24 4.21 -22.31
CA LEU A 28 -6.60 5.03 -23.46
C LEU A 28 -5.70 4.65 -24.65
N PRO A 29 -6.26 4.24 -25.80
CA PRO A 29 -5.47 3.81 -26.95
C PRO A 29 -4.75 4.98 -27.62
N GLY A 30 -3.61 4.69 -28.24
CA GLY A 30 -2.85 5.66 -29.03
C GLY A 30 -1.73 5.02 -29.86
N GLY A 31 -1.14 5.77 -30.79
CA GLY A 31 -0.36 5.25 -31.91
C GLY A 31 0.71 4.19 -31.61
N CYS A 32 1.46 4.34 -30.51
CA CYS A 32 2.55 3.43 -30.15
C CYS A 32 2.10 2.15 -29.46
N ILE A 33 1.02 2.19 -28.67
CA ILE A 33 0.47 1.04 -27.93
C ILE A 33 -0.65 0.29 -28.71
N LEU A 34 -1.13 0.85 -29.83
CA LEU A 34 -2.19 0.25 -30.65
C LEU A 34 -1.99 -1.25 -30.96
N PRO A 35 -0.78 -1.75 -31.26
CA PRO A 35 -0.59 -3.18 -31.49
C PRO A 35 -1.06 -4.06 -30.33
N ALA A 36 -0.97 -3.61 -29.07
CA ALA A 36 -1.44 -4.34 -27.90
C ALA A 36 -2.97 -4.34 -27.75
N TYR A 37 -3.66 -3.37 -28.35
CA TYR A 37 -5.13 -3.30 -28.31
C TYR A 37 -5.81 -4.32 -29.22
N ASP A 38 -5.14 -4.78 -30.27
CA ASP A 38 -5.69 -5.77 -31.20
C ASP A 38 -5.92 -7.14 -30.52
N PRO A 39 -4.92 -7.79 -29.90
CA PRO A 39 -5.14 -9.04 -29.15
C PRO A 39 -6.00 -8.85 -27.89
N LEU A 40 -6.08 -7.63 -27.33
CA LEU A 40 -6.97 -7.34 -26.21
C LEU A 40 -8.46 -7.54 -26.56
N LEU A 41 -8.84 -7.39 -27.83
CA LEU A 41 -10.22 -7.63 -28.29
C LEU A 41 -10.68 -9.08 -28.13
N GLU A 42 -9.74 -10.02 -28.14
CA GLU A 42 -9.98 -11.46 -27.99
C GLU A 42 -9.71 -11.96 -26.55
N SER A 43 -9.19 -11.10 -25.68
CA SER A 43 -8.83 -11.42 -24.30
C SER A 43 -10.05 -11.48 -23.38
N SER A 44 -9.89 -12.21 -22.25
CA SER A 44 -10.86 -12.17 -21.15
C SER A 44 -10.75 -10.92 -20.27
N ILE A 45 -9.67 -10.13 -20.42
CA ILE A 45 -9.45 -8.90 -19.67
C ILE A 45 -10.49 -7.85 -20.05
N ARG A 46 -11.23 -7.36 -19.05
CA ARG A 46 -12.13 -6.22 -19.24
C ARG A 46 -11.34 -4.93 -19.36
N HIS A 47 -11.33 -4.34 -20.55
CA HIS A 47 -10.81 -2.99 -20.75
C HIS A 47 -11.83 -1.92 -20.33
N VAL A 48 -11.40 -0.98 -19.50
CA VAL A 48 -12.15 0.22 -19.13
C VAL A 48 -11.52 1.41 -19.83
N LEU A 49 -12.18 1.87 -20.89
CA LEU A 49 -11.77 3.06 -21.64
C LEU A 49 -11.97 4.31 -20.78
N VAL A 50 -10.87 5.01 -20.52
CA VAL A 50 -10.91 6.30 -19.79
C VAL A 50 -11.06 7.48 -20.75
N ARG A 51 -11.19 8.69 -20.20
CA ARG A 51 -11.20 9.95 -20.97
C ARG A 51 -9.93 10.78 -20.80
N HIS A 52 -9.07 10.36 -19.89
CA HIS A 52 -7.75 10.93 -19.64
C HIS A 52 -6.90 9.87 -18.94
N GLU A 53 -5.62 9.73 -19.30
CA GLU A 53 -4.72 8.69 -18.78
C GLU A 53 -4.51 8.78 -17.28
N GLN A 54 -4.48 10.00 -16.72
CA GLN A 54 -4.49 10.20 -15.26
C GLN A 54 -5.65 9.43 -14.60
N GLY A 55 -6.82 9.41 -15.23
CA GLY A 55 -7.97 8.64 -14.76
C GLY A 55 -7.73 7.13 -14.82
N ALA A 56 -6.95 6.62 -15.79
CA ALA A 56 -6.58 5.21 -15.82
C ALA A 56 -5.68 4.83 -14.64
N GLY A 57 -4.70 5.68 -14.31
CA GLY A 57 -3.87 5.49 -13.12
C GLY A 57 -4.69 5.47 -11.83
N HIS A 58 -5.47 6.51 -11.55
CA HIS A 58 -6.26 6.57 -10.31
C HIS A 58 -7.37 5.50 -10.24
N MET A 59 -7.93 5.05 -11.37
CA MET A 59 -8.84 3.90 -11.39
C MET A 59 -8.12 2.60 -11.06
N ALA A 60 -6.89 2.40 -11.56
CA ALA A 60 -6.05 1.26 -11.20
C ALA A 60 -5.69 1.28 -9.71
N GLU A 61 -5.39 2.44 -9.13
CA GLU A 61 -5.17 2.60 -7.69
C GLU A 61 -6.40 2.25 -6.88
N GLY A 62 -7.57 2.80 -7.25
CA GLY A 62 -8.84 2.47 -6.59
C GLY A 62 -9.17 0.98 -6.67
N TYR A 63 -8.92 0.35 -7.81
CA TYR A 63 -9.05 -1.10 -7.97
C TYR A 63 -8.13 -1.85 -6.98
N ALA A 64 -6.88 -1.41 -6.84
CA ALA A 64 -5.93 -2.02 -5.93
C ALA A 64 -6.29 -1.86 -4.46
N HIS A 65 -6.78 -0.69 -4.06
CA HIS A 65 -7.28 -0.43 -2.71
C HIS A 65 -8.42 -1.37 -2.32
N VAL A 66 -9.38 -1.56 -3.22
CA VAL A 66 -10.61 -2.31 -2.92
C VAL A 66 -10.40 -3.82 -2.98
N THR A 67 -9.61 -4.29 -3.93
CA THR A 67 -9.44 -5.73 -4.18
C THR A 67 -8.22 -6.33 -3.47
N GLY A 68 -7.24 -5.50 -3.10
CA GLY A 68 -5.93 -5.95 -2.65
C GLY A 68 -5.12 -6.66 -3.74
N ARG A 69 -5.47 -6.49 -5.02
CA ARG A 69 -4.77 -7.03 -6.19
C ARG A 69 -4.12 -5.88 -6.98
N PRO A 70 -3.06 -6.10 -7.76
CA PRO A 70 -2.44 -5.03 -8.55
C PRO A 70 -3.43 -4.39 -9.52
N GLY A 71 -3.50 -3.06 -9.52
CA GLY A 71 -4.18 -2.31 -10.56
C GLY A 71 -3.33 -2.28 -11.84
N VAL A 72 -3.96 -2.37 -13.02
CA VAL A 72 -3.24 -2.34 -14.30
C VAL A 72 -3.73 -1.18 -15.15
N ALA A 73 -2.80 -0.31 -15.56
CA ALA A 73 -3.05 0.77 -16.50
C ALA A 73 -2.25 0.56 -17.79
N MET A 74 -2.85 0.83 -18.95
CA MET A 74 -2.18 0.74 -20.25
C MET A 74 -2.44 1.99 -21.10
N VAL A 75 -1.37 2.68 -21.48
CA VAL A 75 -1.45 3.97 -22.21
C VAL A 75 -0.39 4.05 -23.33
N THR A 76 -0.51 5.05 -24.20
CA THR A 76 0.45 5.23 -25.31
C THR A 76 1.72 5.99 -24.89
N SER A 77 2.56 6.35 -25.86
CA SER A 77 3.82 7.07 -25.65
C SER A 77 3.63 8.57 -25.36
N GLY A 78 4.73 9.26 -25.06
CA GLY A 78 4.78 10.72 -25.06
C GLY A 78 3.81 11.34 -24.05
N PRO A 79 2.81 12.13 -24.50
CA PRO A 79 1.91 12.83 -23.60
C PRO A 79 1.14 11.88 -22.65
N ALA A 80 0.76 10.70 -23.16
CA ALA A 80 0.02 9.72 -22.38
C ALA A 80 0.85 9.13 -21.24
N ALA A 81 2.12 8.81 -21.51
CA ALA A 81 3.07 8.39 -20.48
C ALA A 81 3.31 9.50 -19.44
N THR A 82 3.43 10.76 -19.86
CA THR A 82 3.59 11.88 -18.92
C THR A 82 2.34 12.15 -18.06
N ASN A 83 1.14 11.85 -18.57
CA ASN A 83 -0.10 11.93 -17.80
C ASN A 83 -0.19 10.89 -16.67
N MET A 84 0.68 9.86 -16.68
CA MET A 84 0.77 8.86 -15.62
C MET A 84 1.65 9.28 -14.45
N VAL A 85 2.41 10.39 -14.55
CA VAL A 85 3.34 10.82 -13.49
C VAL A 85 2.61 11.05 -12.16
N THR A 86 1.47 11.74 -12.18
CA THR A 86 0.71 12.01 -10.94
C THR A 86 0.18 10.73 -10.29
N PRO A 87 -0.55 9.83 -10.98
CA PRO A 87 -0.98 8.56 -10.38
C PRO A 87 0.17 7.66 -9.93
N LEU A 88 1.28 7.64 -10.67
CA LEU A 88 2.47 6.89 -10.27
C LEU A 88 3.05 7.42 -8.95
N MET A 89 3.16 8.74 -8.81
CA MET A 89 3.64 9.35 -7.56
C MET A 89 2.65 9.18 -6.40
N ASP A 90 1.35 9.22 -6.66
CA ASP A 90 0.31 8.97 -5.66
C ASP A 90 0.43 7.54 -5.10
N ALA A 91 0.43 6.55 -6.00
CA ALA A 91 0.67 5.15 -5.67
C ALA A 91 2.02 4.91 -4.98
N TYR A 92 3.04 5.72 -5.28
CA TYR A 92 4.34 5.68 -4.58
C TYR A 92 4.20 6.03 -3.11
N MET A 93 3.61 7.18 -2.85
CA MET A 93 3.49 7.71 -1.49
C MET A 93 2.62 6.81 -0.61
N ASP A 94 1.60 6.21 -1.22
CA ASP A 94 0.65 5.34 -0.53
C ASP A 94 0.99 3.85 -0.61
N SER A 95 2.08 3.50 -1.30
CA SER A 95 2.56 2.12 -1.51
C SER A 95 1.46 1.17 -2.01
N ILE A 96 0.86 1.57 -3.14
CA ILE A 96 -0.21 0.85 -3.82
C ILE A 96 0.38 -0.05 -4.90
N PRO A 97 0.01 -1.35 -4.96
CA PRO A 97 0.46 -2.24 -6.02
C PRO A 97 -0.22 -1.86 -7.35
N MET A 98 0.56 -1.38 -8.30
CA MET A 98 0.07 -1.00 -9.63
C MET A 98 1.11 -1.33 -10.70
N VAL A 99 0.67 -1.77 -11.87
CA VAL A 99 1.54 -2.00 -13.03
C VAL A 99 1.07 -1.12 -14.18
N VAL A 100 1.94 -0.22 -14.64
CA VAL A 100 1.65 0.69 -15.75
C VAL A 100 2.41 0.22 -16.98
N ILE A 101 1.69 0.05 -18.08
CA ILE A 101 2.26 -0.31 -19.38
C ILE A 101 2.17 0.92 -20.28
N THR A 102 3.31 1.34 -20.83
CA THR A 102 3.38 2.44 -21.78
C THR A 102 3.86 1.93 -23.13
N GLY A 103 3.20 2.34 -24.20
CA GLY A 103 3.78 2.21 -25.53
C GLY A 103 4.90 3.22 -25.72
N GLN A 104 5.89 2.89 -26.55
CA GLN A 104 7.00 3.78 -26.90
C GLN A 104 7.21 3.83 -28.42
N VAL A 105 7.89 4.86 -28.92
CA VAL A 105 8.36 4.89 -30.31
C VAL A 105 9.23 3.67 -30.61
N ALA A 106 9.37 3.30 -31.88
CA ALA A 106 10.19 2.15 -32.27
C ALA A 106 11.64 2.32 -31.80
N THR A 107 12.33 1.23 -31.45
CA THR A 107 13.68 1.25 -30.86
C THR A 107 14.67 2.15 -31.60
N LYS A 108 14.66 2.13 -32.94
CA LYS A 108 15.54 2.95 -33.80
C LYS A 108 15.27 4.46 -33.75
N ALA A 109 14.11 4.87 -33.26
CA ALA A 109 13.70 6.26 -33.14
C ALA A 109 13.93 6.81 -31.72
N ILE A 110 14.25 5.97 -30.74
CA ILE A 110 14.54 6.41 -29.37
C ILE A 110 15.82 7.28 -29.39
N GLY A 111 15.76 8.43 -28.72
CA GLY A 111 16.79 9.45 -28.65
C GLY A 111 16.83 10.40 -29.84
N SER A 112 15.81 10.41 -30.71
CA SER A 112 15.83 11.21 -31.95
C SER A 112 14.82 12.37 -31.98
N ASP A 113 14.16 12.64 -30.85
CA ASP A 113 13.03 13.57 -30.75
C ASP A 113 11.88 13.18 -31.71
N ALA A 114 11.60 11.88 -31.78
CA ALA A 114 10.58 11.34 -32.65
C ALA A 114 9.16 11.78 -32.24
N PHE A 115 8.21 11.64 -33.17
CA PHE A 115 6.82 12.03 -32.91
C PHE A 115 6.24 11.27 -31.71
N GLN A 116 5.77 12.01 -30.70
CA GLN A 116 5.27 11.48 -29.42
C GLN A 116 6.28 10.63 -28.64
N GLU A 117 7.58 10.88 -28.82
CA GLU A 117 8.62 10.34 -27.95
C GLU A 117 8.70 11.12 -26.62
N CYS A 118 8.95 10.41 -25.52
CA CYS A 118 9.49 10.99 -24.30
C CYS A 118 10.36 9.96 -23.56
N ASP A 119 11.30 10.44 -22.74
CA ASP A 119 12.08 9.60 -21.82
C ASP A 119 11.20 9.15 -20.64
N THR A 120 10.25 8.25 -20.91
CA THR A 120 9.28 7.74 -19.92
C THR A 120 10.00 7.16 -18.70
N VAL A 121 11.05 6.37 -18.93
CA VAL A 121 11.83 5.72 -17.86
C VAL A 121 12.58 6.76 -17.02
N GLY A 122 13.22 7.75 -17.63
CA GLY A 122 13.90 8.82 -16.90
C GLY A 122 12.93 9.68 -16.09
N ILE A 123 11.81 10.09 -16.70
CA ILE A 123 10.76 10.90 -16.05
C ILE A 123 10.17 10.17 -14.84
N THR A 124 9.89 8.88 -14.98
CA THR A 124 9.15 8.11 -13.95
C THR A 124 10.05 7.41 -12.93
N ARG A 125 11.38 7.47 -13.06
CA ARG A 125 12.32 6.76 -12.17
C ARG A 125 12.16 7.12 -10.69
N SER A 126 11.83 8.37 -10.40
CA SER A 126 11.66 8.87 -9.03
C SER A 126 10.24 8.74 -8.49
N CYS A 127 9.30 8.32 -9.32
CA CYS A 127 7.92 8.03 -8.95
C CYS A 127 7.52 6.60 -9.37
N THR A 128 8.49 5.68 -9.41
CA THR A 128 8.28 4.23 -9.61
C THR A 128 9.06 3.47 -8.54
N LYS A 129 8.52 2.34 -8.07
CA LYS A 129 9.32 1.37 -7.30
C LYS A 129 10.38 0.73 -8.19
N HIS A 130 9.99 0.45 -9.43
CA HIS A 130 10.88 0.00 -10.50
C HIS A 130 10.28 0.36 -11.85
N ASN A 131 11.11 0.70 -12.82
CA ASN A 131 10.70 0.87 -14.19
C ASN A 131 11.76 0.35 -15.16
N GLU A 132 11.32 -0.08 -16.33
CA GLU A 132 12.21 -0.63 -17.35
C GLU A 132 11.72 -0.31 -18.77
N LEU A 133 12.67 -0.30 -19.71
CA LEU A 133 12.44 -0.21 -21.15
C LEU A 133 12.72 -1.58 -21.77
N VAL A 134 11.69 -2.21 -22.33
CA VAL A 134 11.74 -3.57 -22.90
C VAL A 134 12.09 -3.47 -24.38
N LEU A 135 13.28 -3.88 -24.80
CA LEU A 135 13.78 -3.57 -26.15
C LEU A 135 13.41 -4.61 -27.21
N SER A 136 12.92 -5.78 -26.79
CA SER A 136 12.59 -6.88 -27.70
C SER A 136 11.34 -7.65 -27.28
N ALA A 137 10.72 -8.35 -28.24
CA ALA A 137 9.51 -9.14 -27.97
C ALA A 137 9.78 -10.29 -26.97
N ASP A 138 10.95 -10.89 -27.03
CA ASP A 138 11.37 -11.99 -26.15
C ASP A 138 11.51 -11.58 -24.67
N GLU A 139 11.68 -10.29 -24.37
CA GLU A 139 11.84 -9.81 -22.99
C GLU A 139 10.50 -9.54 -22.29
N ILE A 140 9.41 -9.37 -23.04
CA ILE A 140 8.09 -8.99 -22.52
C ILE A 140 7.59 -9.94 -21.41
N PRO A 141 7.65 -11.29 -21.55
CA PRO A 141 7.16 -12.18 -20.49
C PRO A 141 7.89 -12.01 -19.16
N MET A 142 9.22 -11.84 -19.20
CA MET A 142 10.03 -11.62 -17.98
C MET A 142 9.76 -10.25 -17.36
N ALA A 143 9.73 -9.19 -18.17
CA ALA A 143 9.47 -7.83 -17.70
C ALA A 143 8.11 -7.72 -16.98
N VAL A 144 7.06 -8.29 -17.57
CA VAL A 144 5.71 -8.31 -16.94
C VAL A 144 5.76 -9.08 -15.61
N ARG A 145 6.36 -10.27 -15.61
CA ARG A 145 6.52 -11.10 -14.40
C ARG A 145 7.27 -10.37 -13.27
N GLN A 146 8.39 -9.73 -13.60
CA GLN A 146 9.17 -8.94 -12.66
C GLN A 146 8.36 -7.74 -12.15
N ALA A 147 7.68 -7.02 -13.04
CA ALA A 147 6.85 -5.86 -12.69
C ALA A 147 5.77 -6.22 -11.67
N PHE A 148 5.07 -7.35 -11.84
CA PHE A 148 4.06 -7.83 -10.89
C PHE A 148 4.69 -8.33 -9.58
N HIS A 149 5.79 -9.09 -9.65
CA HIS A 149 6.50 -9.57 -8.47
C HIS A 149 7.00 -8.40 -7.60
N ILE A 150 7.64 -7.40 -8.21
CA ILE A 150 8.12 -6.21 -7.52
C ILE A 150 6.94 -5.38 -6.99
N ALA A 151 5.87 -5.21 -7.76
CA ALA A 151 4.71 -4.42 -7.32
C ALA A 151 4.03 -5.00 -6.06
N THR A 152 4.02 -6.33 -5.91
CA THR A 152 3.23 -7.04 -4.89
C THR A 152 4.00 -7.48 -3.66
N THR A 153 5.33 -7.59 -3.72
CA THR A 153 6.15 -8.12 -2.62
C THR A 153 6.86 -7.02 -1.83
N GLY A 154 7.32 -7.36 -0.62
CA GLY A 154 7.94 -6.39 0.28
C GLY A 154 6.97 -5.27 0.65
N ARG A 155 7.41 -4.02 0.62
CA ARG A 155 6.50 -2.87 0.58
C ARG A 155 5.85 -2.81 -0.80
N PRO A 156 4.52 -3.00 -0.94
CA PRO A 156 3.87 -2.92 -2.24
C PRO A 156 4.14 -1.57 -2.91
N GLY A 157 4.15 -1.55 -4.24
CA GLY A 157 4.44 -0.35 -5.00
C GLY A 157 4.12 -0.52 -6.47
N HIS A 158 4.46 0.50 -7.22
CA HIS A 158 4.02 0.70 -8.58
C HIS A 158 5.20 0.53 -9.52
N THR A 159 4.98 -0.18 -10.61
CA THR A 159 5.99 -0.48 -11.62
C THR A 159 5.55 0.04 -12.98
N LEU A 160 6.53 0.30 -13.84
CA LEU A 160 6.28 0.72 -15.21
C LEU A 160 7.09 -0.11 -16.21
N VAL A 161 6.42 -0.59 -17.24
CA VAL A 161 7.02 -1.34 -18.35
C VAL A 161 6.80 -0.53 -19.63
N ASP A 162 7.87 0.06 -20.16
CA ASP A 162 7.85 0.85 -21.39
C ASP A 162 8.22 -0.04 -22.58
N ILE A 163 7.34 -0.13 -23.59
CA ILE A 163 7.46 -1.11 -24.67
C ILE A 163 7.44 -0.40 -26.04
N PRO A 164 8.56 -0.37 -26.78
CA PRO A 164 8.64 0.11 -28.15
C PRO A 164 7.67 -0.59 -29.09
N LYS A 165 7.11 0.17 -30.02
CA LYS A 165 6.15 -0.33 -31.01
C LYS A 165 6.66 -1.54 -31.80
N ASP A 166 7.94 -1.57 -32.15
CA ASP A 166 8.56 -2.70 -32.85
C ASP A 166 8.69 -3.96 -31.98
N ALA A 167 8.95 -3.83 -30.69
CA ALA A 167 8.89 -4.96 -29.75
C ALA A 167 7.47 -5.57 -29.67
N LEU A 168 6.42 -4.75 -29.79
CA LEU A 168 5.03 -5.24 -29.82
C LEU A 168 4.66 -5.97 -31.12
N VAL A 169 5.24 -5.62 -32.27
CA VAL A 169 4.87 -6.24 -33.56
C VAL A 169 5.79 -7.38 -33.98
N ASN A 170 7.02 -7.43 -33.47
CA ASN A 170 7.96 -8.50 -33.77
C ASN A 170 7.47 -9.84 -33.19
N GLU A 171 7.79 -10.93 -33.89
CA GLU A 171 7.47 -12.29 -33.45
C GLU A 171 8.47 -12.81 -32.41
N MET A 172 7.98 -13.68 -31.53
CA MET A 172 8.76 -14.38 -30.51
C MET A 172 8.19 -15.78 -30.25
N ASP A 173 9.02 -16.67 -29.70
CA ASP A 173 8.60 -18.02 -29.29
C ASP A 173 8.07 -17.99 -27.85
N TRP A 174 6.76 -18.20 -27.65
CA TRP A 174 6.11 -18.06 -26.34
C TRP A 174 6.77 -18.91 -25.25
N TYR A 175 7.11 -18.26 -24.15
CA TYR A 175 7.49 -18.87 -22.89
C TYR A 175 6.87 -18.07 -21.74
N TRP A 176 6.80 -18.68 -20.57
CA TRP A 176 6.32 -18.01 -19.37
C TRP A 176 7.29 -18.26 -18.22
N PRO A 177 7.92 -17.22 -17.66
CA PRO A 177 8.85 -17.37 -16.55
C PRO A 177 8.20 -18.02 -15.33
N THR A 178 8.90 -19.00 -14.76
CA THR A 178 8.61 -19.57 -13.45
C THR A 178 8.99 -18.59 -12.34
N ASP A 179 8.43 -18.78 -11.15
CA ASP A 179 8.72 -17.92 -9.99
C ASP A 179 10.22 -17.94 -9.63
N ASP A 180 10.89 -19.10 -9.75
CA ASP A 180 12.33 -19.24 -9.51
C ASP A 180 13.16 -18.43 -10.53
N GLU A 181 12.79 -18.46 -11.82
CA GLU A 181 13.46 -17.66 -12.86
C GLU A 181 13.30 -16.15 -12.59
N VAL A 182 12.13 -15.71 -12.11
CA VAL A 182 11.90 -14.32 -11.71
C VAL A 182 12.78 -13.94 -10.51
N LEU A 183 12.87 -14.78 -9.49
CA LEU A 183 13.71 -14.53 -8.32
C LEU A 183 15.20 -14.48 -8.67
N ASP A 184 15.66 -15.39 -9.54
CA ASP A 184 17.05 -15.43 -10.00
C ASP A 184 17.40 -14.21 -10.86
N SER A 185 16.42 -13.68 -11.60
CA SER A 185 16.58 -12.44 -12.38
C SER A 185 16.68 -11.17 -11.52
N LEU A 186 16.32 -11.25 -10.22
CA LEU A 186 16.29 -10.12 -9.28
C LEU A 186 17.22 -10.34 -8.07
N PRO A 187 18.53 -10.56 -8.26
CA PRO A 187 19.42 -11.07 -7.20
C PRO A 187 19.53 -10.15 -5.97
N GLY A 188 19.34 -8.84 -6.13
CA GLY A 188 19.39 -7.85 -5.05
C GLY A 188 18.06 -7.61 -4.32
N TYR A 189 16.95 -8.13 -4.84
CA TYR A 189 15.62 -7.87 -4.30
C TYR A 189 15.08 -9.10 -3.56
N ARG A 190 15.24 -9.09 -2.23
CA ARG A 190 14.82 -10.19 -1.34
C ARG A 190 14.14 -9.63 -0.10
N PRO A 191 12.85 -9.25 -0.17
CA PRO A 191 12.14 -8.69 0.98
C PRO A 191 12.08 -9.68 2.14
N ASN A 192 12.46 -9.25 3.34
CA ASN A 192 12.38 -10.07 4.54
C ASN A 192 10.98 -9.97 5.15
N THR A 193 10.25 -11.09 5.18
CA THR A 193 8.89 -11.14 5.73
C THR A 193 8.84 -11.57 7.19
N LYS A 194 9.92 -12.17 7.73
CA LYS A 194 9.93 -12.69 9.10
C LYS A 194 10.67 -11.74 10.06
N GLY A 195 10.02 -11.41 11.17
CA GLY A 195 10.65 -10.65 12.25
C GLY A 195 11.74 -11.44 12.97
N HIS A 196 12.77 -10.75 13.45
CA HIS A 196 13.86 -11.37 14.19
C HIS A 196 13.37 -11.88 15.57
N PRO A 197 13.53 -13.18 15.91
CA PRO A 197 12.93 -13.76 17.11
C PRO A 197 13.27 -13.04 18.41
N LYS A 198 14.53 -12.60 18.59
CA LYS A 198 14.91 -11.86 19.82
C LYS A 198 14.19 -10.52 19.96
N MET A 199 13.89 -9.84 18.85
CA MET A 199 13.19 -8.55 18.88
C MET A 199 11.70 -8.77 19.17
N ILE A 200 11.10 -9.84 18.64
CA ILE A 200 9.72 -10.26 18.98
C ILE A 200 9.60 -10.52 20.49
N LYS A 201 10.55 -11.26 21.08
CA LYS A 201 10.59 -11.51 22.53
C LYS A 201 10.71 -10.23 23.35
N GLN A 202 11.54 -9.30 22.91
CA GLN A 202 11.71 -8.02 23.56
C GLN A 202 10.44 -7.16 23.47
N ALA A 203 9.81 -7.12 22.29
CA ALA A 203 8.55 -6.41 22.07
C ALA A 203 7.42 -6.96 22.95
N ALA A 204 7.23 -8.29 23.00
CA ALA A 204 6.22 -8.93 23.83
C ALA A 204 6.37 -8.58 25.32
N ARG A 205 7.61 -8.58 25.85
CA ARG A 205 7.89 -8.17 27.23
C ARG A 205 7.58 -6.70 27.46
N MET A 206 8.03 -5.82 26.57
CA MET A 206 7.76 -4.38 26.68
C MET A 206 6.28 -4.07 26.66
N ILE A 207 5.49 -4.79 25.85
CA ILE A 207 4.02 -4.67 25.83
C ILE A 207 3.42 -5.05 27.18
N LEU A 208 3.84 -6.17 27.77
CA LEU A 208 3.33 -6.62 29.08
C LEU A 208 3.79 -5.71 30.24
N GLU A 209 4.96 -5.10 30.16
CA GLU A 209 5.52 -4.23 31.20
C GLU A 209 4.99 -2.78 31.16
N SER A 210 4.30 -2.39 30.08
CA SER A 210 3.86 -1.00 29.85
C SER A 210 2.56 -0.68 30.61
N GLU A 211 2.53 0.46 31.28
CA GLU A 211 1.35 0.96 32.01
C GLU A 211 0.47 1.85 31.11
N ARG A 212 1.04 2.41 30.03
CA ARG A 212 0.35 3.32 29.10
C ARG A 212 0.60 2.94 27.63
N PRO A 213 0.33 1.69 27.21
CA PRO A 213 0.58 1.26 25.83
C PRO A 213 -0.43 1.88 24.87
N ILE A 214 0.05 2.28 23.68
CA ILE A 214 -0.78 2.62 22.53
C ILE A 214 -0.29 1.85 21.31
N ILE A 215 -1.19 1.14 20.66
CA ILE A 215 -0.96 0.53 19.35
C ILE A 215 -1.20 1.57 18.27
N TYR A 216 -0.18 1.81 17.45
CA TYR A 216 -0.20 2.76 16.35
C TYR A 216 -0.23 2.02 15.01
N ALA A 217 -1.43 1.82 14.47
CA ALA A 217 -1.68 1.04 13.26
C ALA A 217 -1.63 1.91 12.00
N GLY A 218 -0.70 1.58 11.09
CA GLY A 218 -0.54 2.23 9.79
C GLY A 218 -1.08 1.39 8.63
N GLY A 219 -1.02 1.93 7.40
CA GLY A 219 -1.55 1.27 6.20
C GLY A 219 -0.89 -0.07 5.88
N GLY A 220 0.27 -0.38 6.48
CA GLY A 220 0.87 -1.72 6.39
C GLY A 220 -0.02 -2.84 6.96
N ILE A 221 -0.95 -2.52 7.88
CA ILE A 221 -1.90 -3.51 8.40
C ILE A 221 -2.82 -4.05 7.30
N LEU A 222 -3.38 -3.16 6.47
CA LEU A 222 -4.27 -3.57 5.37
C LEU A 222 -3.50 -4.34 4.30
N LYS A 223 -2.30 -3.87 3.95
CA LYS A 223 -1.41 -4.50 2.95
C LYS A 223 -0.98 -5.91 3.36
N ALA A 224 -0.70 -6.11 4.64
CA ALA A 224 -0.36 -7.41 5.21
C ALA A 224 -1.59 -8.28 5.52
N ARG A 225 -2.82 -7.79 5.30
CA ARG A 225 -4.08 -8.45 5.72
C ARG A 225 -4.07 -8.82 7.21
N ALA A 226 -3.62 -7.87 8.04
CA ALA A 226 -3.37 -8.07 9.46
C ALA A 226 -4.51 -7.59 10.39
N ALA A 227 -5.70 -7.29 9.86
CA ALA A 227 -6.81 -6.74 10.65
C ALA A 227 -7.23 -7.68 11.81
N GLU A 228 -7.40 -8.97 11.54
CA GLU A 228 -7.76 -9.96 12.58
C GLU A 228 -6.63 -10.15 13.60
N ALA A 229 -5.38 -10.23 13.15
CA ALA A 229 -4.23 -10.35 14.05
C ALA A 229 -4.07 -9.10 14.93
N LEU A 230 -4.27 -7.90 14.36
CA LEU A 230 -4.29 -6.64 15.10
C LEU A 230 -5.39 -6.68 16.18
N ARG A 231 -6.58 -7.17 15.81
CA ARG A 231 -7.69 -7.29 16.76
C ARG A 231 -7.40 -8.23 17.91
N GLU A 232 -6.90 -9.42 17.60
CA GLU A 232 -6.49 -10.38 18.62
C GLU A 232 -5.43 -9.79 19.57
N LEU A 233 -4.43 -9.08 19.04
CA LEU A 233 -3.43 -8.41 19.87
C LEU A 233 -4.07 -7.36 20.79
N VAL A 234 -4.91 -6.48 20.23
CA VAL A 234 -5.60 -5.43 20.99
C VAL A 234 -6.46 -6.01 22.11
N GLU A 235 -7.20 -7.09 21.85
CA GLU A 235 -8.07 -7.75 22.83
C GLU A 235 -7.24 -8.52 23.88
N LEU A 236 -6.15 -9.17 23.48
CA LEU A 236 -5.28 -9.94 24.37
C LEU A 236 -4.60 -9.08 25.44
N VAL A 237 -4.11 -7.90 25.06
CA VAL A 237 -3.41 -6.99 25.99
C VAL A 237 -4.27 -5.83 26.47
N ASP A 238 -5.49 -5.73 25.96
CA ASP A 238 -6.48 -4.72 26.32
C ASP A 238 -5.94 -3.28 26.23
N ALA A 239 -5.17 -3.02 25.17
CA ALA A 239 -4.52 -1.74 24.88
C ALA A 239 -5.35 -0.89 23.91
N TYR A 240 -5.25 0.44 24.01
CA TYR A 240 -5.87 1.33 23.03
C TYR A 240 -5.13 1.30 21.69
N VAL A 241 -5.88 1.47 20.60
CA VAL A 241 -5.37 1.54 19.24
C VAL A 241 -5.77 2.85 18.56
N VAL A 242 -4.85 3.41 17.80
CA VAL A 242 -5.07 4.53 16.88
C VAL A 242 -4.79 4.06 15.46
N THR A 243 -5.58 4.52 14.48
CA THR A 243 -5.42 4.17 13.07
C THR A 243 -5.01 5.40 12.27
N THR A 244 -3.94 5.32 11.47
CA THR A 244 -3.62 6.38 10.50
C THR A 244 -4.77 6.57 9.50
N LEU A 245 -4.77 7.68 8.75
CA LEU A 245 -5.65 7.85 7.59
C LEU A 245 -5.58 6.65 6.64
N MET A 246 -4.37 6.13 6.39
CA MET A 246 -4.12 4.97 5.52
C MET A 246 -4.55 3.63 6.12
N ALA A 247 -5.00 3.60 7.37
CA ALA A 247 -5.41 2.40 8.11
C ALA A 247 -6.87 2.44 8.56
N ARG A 248 -7.66 3.42 8.09
CA ARG A 248 -9.09 3.48 8.39
C ARG A 248 -9.75 2.20 7.87
N GLY A 249 -10.54 1.55 8.72
CA GLY A 249 -11.13 0.23 8.45
C GLY A 249 -10.26 -0.98 8.83
N ALA A 250 -8.99 -0.81 9.19
CA ALA A 250 -8.15 -1.91 9.70
C ALA A 250 -8.54 -2.40 11.10
N PHE A 251 -9.29 -1.57 11.84
CA PHE A 251 -9.81 -1.88 13.16
C PHE A 251 -11.20 -1.23 13.32
N PRO A 252 -12.19 -1.88 13.95
CA PRO A 252 -13.54 -1.33 14.05
C PRO A 252 -13.57 -0.03 14.86
N ASP A 253 -14.20 1.01 14.31
CA ASP A 253 -14.28 2.33 14.95
C ASP A 253 -15.18 2.37 16.19
N ASP A 254 -16.13 1.44 16.29
CA ASP A 254 -17.05 1.27 17.42
C ASP A 254 -16.44 0.47 18.58
N HIS A 255 -15.28 -0.17 18.36
CA HIS A 255 -14.61 -0.93 19.39
C HIS A 255 -14.15 -0.01 20.54
N PRO A 256 -14.36 -0.36 21.82
CA PRO A 256 -14.09 0.51 22.96
C PRO A 256 -12.61 0.92 23.10
N ASN A 257 -11.69 0.12 22.56
CA ASN A 257 -10.25 0.44 22.53
C ASN A 257 -9.81 1.26 21.30
N CYS A 258 -10.70 1.54 20.33
CA CYS A 258 -10.37 2.40 19.19
C CYS A 258 -10.45 3.88 19.57
N LEU A 259 -9.35 4.62 19.43
CA LEU A 259 -9.31 6.06 19.67
C LEU A 259 -9.52 6.89 18.39
N GLY A 260 -9.66 6.22 17.24
CA GLY A 260 -9.78 6.82 15.92
C GLY A 260 -8.46 7.37 15.39
N MET A 261 -8.55 8.38 14.53
CA MET A 261 -7.40 8.90 13.78
C MET A 261 -6.58 9.90 14.59
N PRO A 262 -5.24 9.80 14.67
CA PRO A 262 -4.37 10.82 15.25
C PRO A 262 -3.90 11.83 14.18
N GLY A 263 -3.15 12.85 14.61
CA GLY A 263 -2.48 13.81 13.75
C GLY A 263 -3.19 15.16 13.62
N MET A 264 -2.84 15.92 12.59
CA MET A 264 -3.20 17.34 12.38
C MET A 264 -4.71 17.61 12.45
N HIS A 265 -5.52 16.68 11.95
CA HIS A 265 -6.99 16.73 12.00
C HIS A 265 -7.57 15.51 12.74
N GLY A 266 -6.77 14.89 13.60
CA GLY A 266 -7.16 13.71 14.36
C GLY A 266 -7.97 14.04 15.62
N ASN A 267 -8.47 12.99 16.24
CA ASN A 267 -9.12 13.04 17.55
C ASN A 267 -8.13 13.56 18.59
N ALA A 268 -8.54 14.57 19.36
CA ALA A 268 -7.73 15.11 20.45
C ALA A 268 -7.30 14.03 21.44
N THR A 269 -8.19 13.07 21.75
CA THR A 269 -7.86 11.92 22.59
C THR A 269 -6.83 11.00 21.96
N ALA A 270 -6.92 10.69 20.65
CA ALA A 270 -5.91 9.87 19.98
C ALA A 270 -4.52 10.52 20.06
N VAL A 271 -4.43 11.81 19.73
CA VAL A 271 -3.18 12.59 19.81
C VAL A 271 -2.67 12.65 21.24
N THR A 272 -3.51 12.99 22.21
CA THR A 272 -3.11 13.12 23.61
C THR A 272 -2.63 11.79 24.18
N SER A 273 -3.33 10.69 23.87
CA SER A 273 -2.94 9.35 24.29
C SER A 273 -1.58 8.94 23.74
N MET A 274 -1.30 9.20 22.45
CA MET A 274 0.03 8.96 21.89
C MET A 274 1.10 9.79 22.60
N GLN A 275 0.85 11.09 22.79
CA GLN A 275 1.80 12.00 23.44
C GLN A 275 2.10 11.65 24.90
N LYS A 276 1.17 10.99 25.59
CA LYS A 276 1.28 10.64 27.02
C LYS A 276 1.56 9.15 27.27
N SER A 277 1.73 8.36 26.22
CA SER A 277 2.10 6.94 26.30
C SER A 277 3.52 6.74 26.82
N ASP A 278 3.78 5.59 27.44
CA ASP A 278 5.14 5.11 27.75
C ASP A 278 5.63 4.05 26.75
N LEU A 279 4.73 3.54 25.91
CA LEU A 279 5.03 2.63 24.83
C LEU A 279 4.15 2.94 23.62
N LEU A 280 4.78 3.18 22.47
CA LEU A 280 4.14 3.14 21.17
C LEU A 280 4.53 1.86 20.43
N VAL A 281 3.53 1.09 20.03
CA VAL A 281 3.69 -0.09 19.19
C VAL A 281 3.28 0.28 17.76
N ALA A 282 4.24 0.77 16.97
CA ALA A 282 4.01 1.17 15.60
C ALA A 282 4.01 -0.07 14.69
N LEU A 283 2.85 -0.36 14.09
CA LEU A 283 2.62 -1.52 13.23
C LEU A 283 2.31 -1.06 11.81
N GLY A 284 3.28 -1.21 10.90
CA GLY A 284 3.12 -0.85 9.49
C GLY A 284 2.88 0.65 9.25
N ALA A 285 3.52 1.51 10.05
CA ALA A 285 3.38 2.96 10.01
C ALA A 285 4.73 3.65 9.79
N ARG A 286 4.72 4.76 9.02
CA ARG A 286 5.93 5.49 8.58
C ARG A 286 6.27 6.77 9.34
N PHE A 287 5.60 7.03 10.48
CA PHE A 287 5.80 8.24 11.29
C PHE A 287 5.75 9.56 10.50
N ASP A 288 4.76 9.67 9.60
CA ASP A 288 4.50 10.84 8.77
C ASP A 288 4.37 12.17 9.56
N ASP A 289 4.72 13.30 8.93
CA ASP A 289 4.71 14.62 9.56
C ASP A 289 3.30 15.12 9.91
N ARG A 290 2.26 14.66 9.19
CA ARG A 290 0.86 14.95 9.53
C ARG A 290 0.42 14.32 10.83
N ILE A 291 1.14 13.31 11.32
CA ILE A 291 0.89 12.67 12.62
C ILE A 291 1.88 13.17 13.67
N THR A 292 3.17 13.18 13.34
CA THR A 292 4.23 13.49 14.31
C THR A 292 4.35 14.98 14.61
N GLY A 293 4.01 15.85 13.67
CA GLY A 293 4.21 17.29 13.80
C GLY A 293 5.69 17.60 14.09
N LYS A 294 5.96 18.20 15.25
CA LYS A 294 7.35 18.40 15.71
C LYS A 294 7.89 17.09 16.29
N VAL A 295 8.70 16.37 15.50
CA VAL A 295 9.26 15.05 15.83
C VAL A 295 9.92 15.00 17.22
N ASP A 296 10.72 15.99 17.61
CA ASP A 296 11.37 16.02 18.93
C ASP A 296 10.40 16.10 20.12
N ALA A 297 9.19 16.58 19.88
CA ALA A 297 8.13 16.68 20.88
C ALA A 297 7.12 15.53 20.76
N PHE A 298 7.27 14.62 19.78
CA PHE A 298 6.34 13.54 19.54
C PHE A 298 6.60 12.36 20.49
N ALA A 299 5.58 11.99 21.26
CA ALA A 299 5.60 10.90 22.26
C ALA A 299 6.92 10.85 23.08
N PRO A 300 7.24 11.92 23.83
CA PRO A 300 8.59 12.13 24.37
C PRO A 300 8.99 11.12 25.45
N GLU A 301 8.01 10.52 26.14
CA GLU A 301 8.22 9.50 27.18
C GLU A 301 8.12 8.07 26.64
N ALA A 302 7.68 7.90 25.40
CA ALA A 302 7.37 6.58 24.86
C ALA A 302 8.64 5.86 24.39
N LYS A 303 8.80 4.62 24.85
CA LYS A 303 9.60 3.63 24.14
C LYS A 303 8.87 3.25 22.85
N ILE A 304 9.62 2.91 21.80
CA ILE A 304 9.07 2.67 20.46
C ILE A 304 9.41 1.26 20.01
N ILE A 305 8.38 0.45 19.75
CA ILE A 305 8.47 -0.76 18.95
C ILE A 305 8.04 -0.38 17.53
N HIS A 306 8.86 -0.65 16.52
CA HIS A 306 8.54 -0.31 15.13
C HIS A 306 8.63 -1.54 14.24
N VAL A 307 7.46 -2.03 13.82
CA VAL A 307 7.31 -3.11 12.85
C VAL A 307 7.05 -2.52 11.47
N ASP A 308 7.95 -2.76 10.54
CA ASP A 308 7.78 -2.36 9.14
C ASP A 308 8.43 -3.39 8.21
N ILE A 309 7.85 -3.61 7.03
CA ILE A 309 8.40 -4.52 6.01
C ILE A 309 9.61 -3.89 5.31
N ASP A 310 9.65 -2.55 5.28
CA ASP A 310 10.70 -1.79 4.62
C ASP A 310 11.81 -1.42 5.62
N PRO A 311 13.02 -1.99 5.50
CA PRO A 311 14.13 -1.66 6.39
C PRO A 311 14.52 -0.17 6.31
N ALA A 312 14.22 0.54 5.21
CA ALA A 312 14.53 1.96 5.07
C ALA A 312 13.62 2.87 5.92
N GLU A 313 12.48 2.37 6.41
CA GLU A 313 11.59 3.10 7.31
C GLU A 313 12.11 3.10 8.76
N GLN A 314 12.93 2.12 9.12
CA GLN A 314 13.46 1.95 10.47
C GLN A 314 14.39 3.11 10.83
N GLY A 315 13.99 3.91 11.83
CA GLY A 315 14.79 5.04 12.31
C GLY A 315 14.84 6.25 11.37
N LYS A 316 14.06 6.27 10.28
CA LYS A 316 14.03 7.37 9.32
C LYS A 316 13.53 8.68 9.93
N VAL A 317 12.45 8.62 10.71
CA VAL A 317 11.85 9.78 11.38
C VAL A 317 12.00 9.68 12.90
N ARG A 318 11.59 8.56 13.48
CA ARG A 318 11.73 8.28 14.91
C ARG A 318 12.58 7.02 15.10
N ARG A 319 13.61 7.11 15.94
CA ARG A 319 14.47 5.97 16.26
C ARG A 319 13.71 4.98 17.16
N PRO A 320 13.55 3.71 16.75
CA PRO A 320 12.91 2.71 17.60
C PRO A 320 13.86 2.17 18.68
N ASP A 321 13.29 1.79 19.82
CA ASP A 321 13.96 0.98 20.85
C ASP A 321 14.02 -0.49 20.44
N VAL A 322 12.98 -0.96 19.73
CA VAL A 322 12.89 -2.31 19.17
C VAL A 322 12.50 -2.22 17.69
N PRO A 323 13.47 -2.24 16.75
CA PRO A 323 13.19 -2.34 15.33
C PRO A 323 12.87 -3.79 14.94
N ILE A 324 11.78 -3.99 14.21
CA ILE A 324 11.41 -5.30 13.65
C ILE A 324 11.14 -5.13 12.16
N VAL A 325 12.06 -5.62 11.34
CA VAL A 325 11.85 -5.71 9.88
C VAL A 325 11.10 -6.99 9.58
N GLY A 326 9.88 -6.88 9.05
CA GLY A 326 9.05 -8.03 8.72
C GLY A 326 7.62 -7.65 8.32
N ASP A 327 6.90 -8.64 7.82
CA ASP A 327 5.48 -8.51 7.48
C ASP A 327 4.65 -8.31 8.76
N ALA A 328 3.76 -7.32 8.74
CA ALA A 328 3.03 -6.92 9.95
C ALA A 328 2.15 -8.05 10.48
N ASN A 329 1.46 -8.81 9.62
CA ASN A 329 0.62 -9.94 10.04
C ASN A 329 1.48 -11.01 10.74
N SER A 330 2.54 -11.44 10.07
CA SER A 330 3.46 -12.47 10.56
C SER A 330 4.11 -12.09 11.90
N VAL A 331 4.51 -10.82 12.04
CA VAL A 331 5.12 -10.31 13.27
C VAL A 331 4.11 -10.18 14.40
N ILE A 332 2.90 -9.69 14.13
CA ILE A 332 1.84 -9.56 15.15
C ILE A 332 1.47 -10.94 15.71
N ILE A 333 1.28 -11.95 14.86
CA ILE A 333 1.02 -13.33 15.29
C ILE A 333 2.14 -13.85 16.19
N ALA A 334 3.40 -13.64 15.79
CA ALA A 334 4.54 -14.08 16.60
C ALA A 334 4.64 -13.34 17.94
N ILE A 335 4.24 -12.06 18.01
CA ILE A 335 4.15 -11.30 19.25
C ILE A 335 3.03 -11.87 20.14
N ILE A 336 1.85 -12.15 19.58
CA ILE A 336 0.73 -12.77 20.30
C ILE A 336 1.15 -14.11 20.93
N ASP A 337 1.79 -14.97 20.16
CA ASP A 337 2.25 -16.28 20.63
C ASP A 337 3.25 -16.16 21.79
N GLU A 338 4.20 -15.23 21.67
CA GLU A 338 5.16 -14.98 22.74
C GLU A 338 4.49 -14.37 23.98
N ILE A 339 3.53 -13.46 23.83
CA ILE A 339 2.75 -12.91 24.95
C ILE A 339 2.01 -14.04 25.68
N LYS A 340 1.30 -14.91 24.95
CA LYS A 340 0.61 -16.08 25.53
C LYS A 340 1.58 -17.00 26.27
N ALA A 341 2.76 -17.24 25.73
CA ALA A 341 3.79 -18.06 26.38
C ALA A 341 4.32 -17.39 27.67
N LEU A 342 4.55 -16.08 27.66
CA LEU A 342 5.00 -15.34 28.84
C LEU A 342 3.94 -15.38 29.95
N LEU A 343 2.67 -15.14 29.62
CA LEU A 343 1.55 -15.24 30.57
C LEU A 343 1.44 -16.65 31.16
N ALA A 344 1.55 -17.69 30.34
CA ALA A 344 1.54 -19.09 30.79
C ALA A 344 2.73 -19.43 31.71
N SER A 345 3.86 -18.73 31.55
CA SER A 345 5.05 -18.88 32.41
C SER A 345 4.98 -18.09 33.73
N GLY A 346 3.90 -17.34 33.96
CA GLY A 346 3.67 -16.57 35.18
C GLY A 346 4.11 -15.10 35.12
N VAL A 347 4.50 -14.59 33.94
CA VAL A 347 4.68 -13.14 33.74
C VAL A 347 3.29 -12.49 33.78
N THR A 348 3.16 -11.39 34.52
CA THR A 348 1.90 -10.63 34.63
C THR A 348 1.96 -9.38 33.78
N GLN A 349 0.84 -9.00 33.18
CA GLN A 349 0.69 -7.69 32.56
C GLN A 349 0.66 -6.58 33.63
N ALA A 350 1.25 -5.43 33.34
CA ALA A 350 1.17 -4.23 34.15
C ALA A 350 -0.28 -3.71 34.24
N ASP A 351 -0.62 -3.04 35.35
CA ASP A 351 -1.96 -2.49 35.55
C ASP A 351 -2.16 -1.22 34.72
N THR A 352 -3.07 -1.27 33.75
CA THR A 352 -3.43 -0.14 32.88
C THR A 352 -4.71 0.58 33.32
N SER A 353 -5.29 0.25 34.47
CA SER A 353 -6.56 0.82 34.96
C SER A 353 -6.52 2.35 35.09
N ALA A 354 -5.44 2.89 35.66
CA ALA A 354 -5.21 4.33 35.76
C ALA A 354 -5.01 5.00 34.38
N TRP A 355 -4.47 4.26 33.40
CA TRP A 355 -4.36 4.74 32.03
C TRP A 355 -5.73 4.84 31.36
N LYS A 356 -6.53 3.77 31.46
CA LYS A 356 -7.91 3.73 30.93
C LYS A 356 -8.79 4.83 31.50
N SER A 357 -8.70 5.08 32.80
CA SER A 357 -9.43 6.18 33.44
C SER A 357 -9.06 7.55 32.85
N ARG A 358 -7.77 7.81 32.61
CA ARG A 358 -7.32 9.07 31.96
C ARG A 358 -7.82 9.20 30.54
N VAL A 359 -7.72 8.14 29.74
CA VAL A 359 -8.17 8.15 28.34
C VAL A 359 -9.68 8.34 28.25
N SER A 360 -10.47 7.72 29.15
CA SER A 360 -11.91 7.96 29.25
C SER A 360 -12.23 9.42 29.53
N GLY A 361 -11.54 10.03 30.51
CA GLY A 361 -11.71 11.44 30.82
C GLY A 361 -11.45 12.36 29.63
N TRP A 362 -10.43 12.05 28.80
CA TRP A 362 -10.18 12.81 27.58
C TRP A 362 -11.24 12.61 26.49
N ARG A 363 -11.79 11.39 26.32
CA ARG A 363 -12.91 11.16 25.40
C ARG A 363 -14.14 11.98 25.78
N GLU A 364 -14.46 12.06 27.07
CA GLU A 364 -15.57 12.85 27.58
C GLU A 364 -15.32 14.35 27.40
N GLN A 365 -14.08 14.80 27.64
CA GLN A 365 -13.72 16.22 27.55
C GLN A 365 -13.61 16.73 26.10
N PHE A 366 -13.16 15.88 25.16
CA PHE A 366 -12.87 16.27 23.78
C PHE A 366 -13.57 15.37 22.75
N PRO A 367 -14.91 15.32 22.73
CA PRO A 367 -15.65 14.59 21.72
C PRO A 367 -15.51 15.25 20.34
N LEU A 368 -15.70 14.46 19.27
CA LEU A 368 -15.90 15.01 17.93
C LEU A 368 -17.28 15.65 17.85
N THR A 369 -17.35 16.97 17.79
CA THR A 369 -18.59 17.73 17.68
C THR A 369 -18.49 18.82 16.62
N TYR A 370 -19.64 19.27 16.15
CA TYR A 370 -19.77 20.41 15.25
C TYR A 370 -21.08 21.15 15.54
N ASP A 371 -21.11 22.44 15.27
CA ASP A 371 -22.32 23.24 15.41
C ASP A 371 -23.32 22.89 14.29
N MET A 372 -24.55 22.55 14.67
CA MET A 372 -25.61 22.27 13.72
C MET A 372 -26.00 23.51 12.92
N SER A 373 -26.48 23.30 11.69
CA SER A 373 -27.05 24.39 10.89
C SER A 373 -28.38 24.87 11.46
N GLU A 374 -28.57 26.18 11.52
CA GLU A 374 -29.87 26.79 11.82
C GLU A 374 -30.91 26.47 10.71
N PRO A 375 -32.21 26.43 11.04
CA PRO A 375 -33.26 26.24 10.04
C PRO A 375 -33.16 27.27 8.90
N GLY A 376 -33.09 26.76 7.66
CA GLY A 376 -32.94 27.59 6.45
C GLY A 376 -31.51 27.96 6.08
N ALA A 377 -30.51 27.61 6.91
CA ALA A 377 -29.10 27.77 6.57
C ALA A 377 -28.56 26.60 5.72
N ALA A 378 -27.39 26.79 5.11
CA ALA A 378 -26.70 25.74 4.37
C ALA A 378 -26.29 24.57 5.29
N LEU A 379 -26.33 23.35 4.76
CA LEU A 379 -25.93 22.15 5.49
C LEU A 379 -24.43 22.18 5.86
N LYS A 380 -24.10 21.64 7.04
CA LYS A 380 -22.71 21.39 7.41
C LYS A 380 -22.19 20.15 6.67
N PRO A 381 -20.95 20.16 6.16
CA PRO A 381 -20.39 18.98 5.51
C PRO A 381 -20.30 17.76 6.46
N GLN A 382 -20.01 17.99 7.74
CA GLN A 382 -19.98 16.95 8.78
C GLN A 382 -21.33 16.24 8.89
N TYR A 383 -22.43 17.02 8.92
CA TYR A 383 -23.79 16.48 8.93
C TYR A 383 -24.07 15.65 7.68
N CYS A 384 -23.67 16.12 6.50
CA CYS A 384 -23.86 15.35 5.26
C CYS A 384 -23.13 13.99 5.32
N ILE A 385 -21.87 13.96 5.78
CA ILE A 385 -21.10 12.70 5.90
C ILE A 385 -21.73 11.79 6.96
N GLU A 386 -22.17 12.34 8.09
CA GLU A 386 -22.85 11.57 9.13
C GLU A 386 -24.14 10.92 8.62
N GLN A 387 -24.96 11.67 7.88
CA GLN A 387 -26.18 11.13 7.26
C GLN A 387 -25.87 10.09 6.19
N LEU A 388 -24.85 10.31 5.36
CA LEU A 388 -24.39 9.30 4.40
C LEU A 388 -23.97 8.01 5.11
N ASN A 389 -23.21 8.11 6.20
CA ASN A 389 -22.77 6.96 6.97
C ASN A 389 -23.96 6.20 7.62
N GLN A 390 -24.94 6.92 8.17
CA GLN A 390 -26.14 6.31 8.77
C GLN A 390 -27.03 5.59 7.75
N LEU A 391 -27.06 6.08 6.51
CA LEU A 391 -27.89 5.54 5.43
C LEU A 391 -27.15 4.53 4.54
N ALA A 392 -25.82 4.49 4.62
CA ALA A 392 -24.99 3.62 3.81
C ALA A 392 -25.22 2.15 4.20
N PRO A 393 -25.44 1.25 3.22
CA PRO A 393 -25.42 -0.18 3.47
C PRO A 393 -24.07 -0.67 3.99
N GLU A 394 -24.07 -1.79 4.71
CA GLU A 394 -22.84 -2.49 5.06
C GLU A 394 -22.03 -2.84 3.80
N GLY A 395 -20.70 -2.72 3.89
CA GLY A 395 -19.79 -2.94 2.75
C GLY A 395 -19.70 -1.77 1.77
N THR A 396 -20.30 -0.62 2.07
CA THR A 396 -20.10 0.60 1.27
C THR A 396 -18.62 1.02 1.28
N ILE A 397 -18.08 1.25 0.08
CA ILE A 397 -16.73 1.76 -0.11
C ILE A 397 -16.80 3.27 -0.30
N VAL A 398 -15.92 4.00 0.39
CA VAL A 398 -15.79 5.46 0.29
C VAL A 398 -14.45 5.77 -0.38
N ALA A 399 -14.51 6.57 -1.44
CA ALA A 399 -13.35 7.21 -2.06
C ALA A 399 -13.51 8.73 -1.93
N SER A 400 -12.43 9.43 -1.57
CA SER A 400 -12.45 10.86 -1.25
C SER A 400 -11.32 11.62 -1.91
#